data_AF-A0A0M4LUR8-F1
#
_entry.id   AF-A0A0M4LUR8-F1
#
_cell.length_a   1.000
_cell.length_b   1.000
_cell.length_c   1.000
_cell.angle_alpha   90.00
_cell.angle_beta   90.00
_cell.angle_gamma   90.00
#
_symmetry.space_group_name_H-M   'P 1'
#
loop_
_entity.id
_entity.type
_entity.pdbx_description
1 polymer ?
#
loop_
_entity_poly.entity_id
_entity_poly.type
_entity_poly.pdbx_seq_one_letter_code
_entity_poly.pdbx_strand_id
1 'polypeptide(L)'
;MENCQRERGEVLGSRPATFIRLDRPLLIIGDEPVLTEKDDDGSGQDSIMPSNKSDGEFVLFEGGIGFSNAETILLAISPSVVLAYGPSGSADMPIEIELTGEDAESFAEEHNELIIAQAIDWVAASPDHVEFTSMDMPAPSPLLTVRDYGSSAAARVNSTPARRPMRRVRPDDVLEQVLSE
;
A
#
# COMPACT_ATOMS: atom_id res chain seq x y z
N MET A 1 -4.79 -12.89 -19.23
CA MET A 1 -3.99 -11.96 -18.40
C MET A 1 -3.82 -10.57 -19.03
N GLU A 2 -4.18 -10.35 -20.30
CA GLU A 2 -4.07 -9.02 -20.95
C GLU A 2 -5.14 -7.99 -20.54
N ASN A 3 -6.33 -8.40 -20.09
CA ASN A 3 -7.41 -7.43 -19.78
C ASN A 3 -7.19 -6.62 -18.50
N CYS A 4 -6.51 -7.16 -17.48
CA CYS A 4 -6.36 -6.49 -16.18
C CYS A 4 -5.32 -5.34 -16.23
N GLN A 5 -4.34 -5.39 -17.14
CA GLN A 5 -3.37 -4.31 -17.32
C GLN A 5 -3.97 -3.10 -18.04
N ARG A 6 -4.95 -3.33 -18.93
CA ARG A 6 -5.61 -2.29 -19.72
C ARG A 6 -6.47 -1.38 -18.83
N GLU A 7 -7.21 -1.96 -17.89
CA GLU A 7 -8.04 -1.22 -16.93
C GLU A 7 -7.19 -0.35 -15.98
N ARG A 8 -6.00 -0.81 -15.55
CA ARG A 8 -5.10 -0.01 -14.69
C ARG A 8 -4.51 1.22 -15.40
N GLY A 9 -4.13 1.06 -16.67
CA GLY A 9 -3.64 2.17 -17.49
C GLY A 9 -4.70 3.25 -17.73
N GLU A 10 -5.97 2.85 -17.89
CA GLU A 10 -7.10 3.76 -18.02
C GLU A 10 -7.35 4.56 -16.72
N VAL A 11 -7.15 3.94 -15.55
CA VAL A 11 -7.30 4.61 -14.23
C VAL A 11 -6.22 5.65 -13.97
N LEU A 12 -4.96 5.39 -14.36
CA LEU A 12 -3.88 6.38 -14.23
C LEU A 12 -4.02 7.51 -15.24
N GLY A 13 -4.42 7.20 -16.48
CA GLY A 13 -4.59 8.18 -17.56
C GLY A 13 -5.69 9.20 -17.30
N SER A 14 -6.65 8.90 -16.42
CA SER A 14 -7.72 9.82 -16.02
C SER A 14 -7.39 10.70 -14.81
N ARG A 15 -6.21 10.52 -14.19
CA ARG A 15 -5.79 11.29 -13.01
C ARG A 15 -4.88 12.45 -13.42
N PRO A 16 -4.97 13.61 -12.76
CA PRO A 16 -3.99 14.67 -12.94
C PRO A 16 -2.65 14.20 -12.39
N ALA A 17 -1.56 14.56 -13.06
CA ALA A 17 -0.20 14.16 -12.69
C ALA A 17 0.67 15.39 -12.43
N THR A 18 1.50 15.33 -11.40
CA THR A 18 2.46 16.37 -11.01
C THR A 18 3.79 15.76 -10.61
N PHE A 19 4.87 16.53 -10.74
CA PHE A 19 6.17 16.20 -10.15
C PHE A 19 6.33 16.92 -8.82
N ILE A 20 6.59 16.17 -7.76
CA ILE A 20 7.03 16.73 -6.47
C ILE A 20 8.54 16.62 -6.44
N ARG A 21 9.21 17.77 -6.34
CA ARG A 21 10.67 17.87 -6.34
C ARG A 21 11.15 18.31 -4.96
N LEU A 22 12.04 17.53 -4.38
CA LEU A 22 12.74 17.86 -3.15
C LEU A 22 14.03 18.60 -3.48
N ASP A 23 14.43 19.53 -2.61
CA ASP A 23 15.72 20.22 -2.69
C ASP A 23 16.92 19.31 -2.38
N ARG A 24 16.68 18.10 -1.86
CA ARG A 24 17.70 17.12 -1.45
C ARG A 24 17.34 15.68 -1.83
N PRO A 25 18.32 14.76 -1.92
CA PRO A 25 18.09 13.36 -2.28
C PRO A 25 17.67 12.52 -1.06
N LEU A 26 16.40 12.62 -0.66
CA LEU A 26 15.86 12.03 0.58
C LEU A 26 14.99 10.77 0.35
N LEU A 27 14.68 10.42 -0.90
CA LEU A 27 13.69 9.37 -1.20
C LEU A 27 14.32 7.98 -1.36
N ILE A 28 13.62 6.97 -0.85
CA ILE A 28 13.81 5.57 -1.22
C ILE A 28 13.09 5.31 -2.54
N ILE A 29 13.72 4.55 -3.44
CA ILE A 29 13.10 4.15 -4.70
C ILE A 29 12.74 2.66 -4.63
N GLY A 30 11.50 2.35 -4.97
CA GLY A 30 11.00 0.99 -5.14
C GLY A 30 10.32 0.85 -6.50
N ASP A 31 9.96 -0.38 -6.86
CA ASP A 31 9.05 -0.66 -7.97
C ASP A 31 7.58 -0.53 -7.56
N GLU A 32 7.29 -0.47 -6.26
CA GLU A 32 5.96 -0.30 -5.70
C GLU A 32 5.60 1.19 -5.52
N PRO A 33 4.41 1.63 -5.96
CA PRO A 33 3.91 2.96 -5.68
C PRO A 33 3.39 3.06 -4.24
N VAL A 34 3.48 4.24 -3.64
CA VAL A 34 2.76 4.56 -2.40
C VAL A 34 1.35 4.99 -2.75
N LEU A 35 0.38 4.34 -2.12
CA LEU A 35 -1.04 4.68 -2.25
C LEU A 35 -1.49 5.32 -0.94
N THR A 36 -2.05 6.53 -1.02
CA THR A 36 -2.65 7.20 0.14
C THR A 36 -4.16 6.99 0.15
N GLU A 37 -4.72 6.82 1.35
CA GLU A 37 -6.17 6.85 1.56
C GLU A 37 -6.65 8.29 1.56
N LYS A 38 -7.94 8.45 1.25
CA LYS A 38 -8.61 9.72 1.45
C LYS A 38 -8.80 9.92 2.95
N ASP A 39 -8.35 11.04 3.49
CA ASP A 39 -8.72 11.45 4.84
C ASP A 39 -10.25 11.67 4.89
N ASP A 40 -10.98 10.64 5.29
CA ASP A 40 -12.39 10.82 5.67
C ASP A 40 -12.38 11.49 7.06
N ASP A 41 -12.51 12.81 7.04
CA ASP A 41 -12.79 13.64 8.21
C ASP A 41 -14.07 13.14 8.90
N GLY A 42 -13.89 12.21 9.84
CA GLY A 42 -14.84 11.92 10.90
C GLY A 42 -15.98 10.96 10.56
N SER A 43 -15.67 9.67 10.42
CA SER A 43 -16.36 8.61 11.16
C SER A 43 -15.69 7.27 10.89
N GLY A 44 -15.33 6.53 11.95
CA GLY A 44 -14.99 5.12 11.81
C GLY A 44 -16.06 4.37 11.03
N GLN A 45 -15.64 3.37 10.27
CA GLN A 45 -16.47 2.56 9.37
C GLN A 45 -16.89 3.28 8.09
N ASP A 46 -15.99 3.37 7.12
CA ASP A 46 -16.36 3.12 5.72
C ASP A 46 -15.23 2.35 5.04
N SER A 47 -14.90 1.20 5.65
CA SER A 47 -14.65 0.01 4.85
C SER A 47 -15.74 -0.03 3.80
N ILE A 48 -15.37 -0.15 2.52
CA ILE A 48 -16.27 -0.50 1.43
C ILE A 48 -17.21 -1.59 1.94
N MET A 49 -18.38 -1.22 2.43
CA MET A 49 -19.43 -2.14 2.79
C MET A 49 -19.83 -2.76 1.45
N PRO A 50 -19.56 -4.06 1.20
CA PRO A 50 -20.19 -4.70 0.09
C PRO A 50 -21.67 -4.75 0.45
N SER A 51 -22.44 -3.85 -0.18
CA SER A 51 -23.88 -3.87 -0.29
C SER A 51 -24.45 -5.28 -0.09
N ASN A 52 -25.17 -5.54 1.01
CA ASN A 52 -26.07 -6.68 1.20
C ASN A 52 -25.71 -7.95 0.40
N LYS A 53 -24.49 -8.47 0.54
CA LYS A 53 -24.13 -9.75 -0.07
C LYS A 53 -24.49 -10.85 0.92
N SER A 54 -25.46 -11.66 0.49
CA SER A 54 -25.98 -12.88 1.13
C SER A 54 -24.93 -13.63 1.95
N ASP A 55 -25.36 -14.18 3.10
CA ASP A 55 -24.70 -15.10 4.06
C ASP A 55 -24.02 -16.36 3.45
N GLY A 56 -23.45 -16.29 2.26
CA GLY A 56 -22.92 -17.41 1.48
C GLY A 56 -21.44 -17.34 1.12
N GLU A 57 -20.73 -16.24 1.42
CA GLU A 57 -19.28 -16.17 1.25
C GLU A 57 -18.57 -16.39 2.59
N PHE A 58 -17.94 -17.56 2.73
CA PHE A 58 -17.37 -18.07 3.98
C PHE A 58 -15.99 -17.47 4.35
N VAL A 59 -15.37 -16.69 3.44
CA VAL A 59 -14.05 -16.08 3.63
C VAL A 59 -14.08 -14.65 3.11
N LEU A 60 -13.79 -13.70 3.99
CA LEU A 60 -13.67 -12.28 3.65
C LEU A 60 -12.19 -11.90 3.60
N PHE A 61 -11.81 -11.25 2.51
CA PHE A 61 -10.53 -10.55 2.41
C PHE A 61 -10.79 -9.08 2.71
N GLU A 62 -10.17 -8.57 3.77
CA GLU A 62 -10.27 -7.17 4.15
C GLU A 62 -8.91 -6.49 4.01
N GLY A 63 -8.93 -5.26 3.49
CA GLY A 63 -7.78 -4.40 3.33
C GLY A 63 -7.24 -4.32 1.91
N GLY A 64 -6.21 -3.49 1.75
CA GLY A 64 -5.55 -3.20 0.48
C GLY A 64 -6.13 -1.95 -0.20
N ILE A 65 -5.33 -0.89 -0.25
CA ILE A 65 -5.57 0.24 -1.14
C ILE A 65 -5.17 -0.22 -2.54
N GLY A 66 -6.03 0.01 -3.53
CA GLY A 66 -5.74 -0.22 -4.94
C GLY A 66 -5.70 1.09 -5.71
N PHE A 67 -5.16 1.04 -6.93
CA PHE A 67 -5.12 2.20 -7.83
C PHE A 67 -6.49 2.84 -8.09
N SER A 68 -7.58 2.09 -8.00
CA SER A 68 -8.94 2.58 -8.25
C SER A 68 -9.52 3.40 -7.09
N ASN A 69 -9.10 3.13 -5.84
CA ASN A 69 -9.62 3.78 -4.63
C ASN A 69 -8.57 4.62 -3.88
N ALA A 70 -7.30 4.62 -4.32
CA ALA A 70 -6.29 5.53 -3.79
C ALA A 70 -6.67 6.98 -4.04
N GLU A 71 -6.49 7.85 -3.04
CA GLU A 71 -6.61 9.29 -3.24
C GLU A 71 -5.44 9.78 -4.08
N THR A 72 -4.23 9.57 -3.59
CA THR A 72 -2.99 9.91 -4.29
C THR A 72 -2.15 8.67 -4.52
N ILE A 73 -1.46 8.64 -5.67
CA ILE A 73 -0.52 7.59 -6.04
C ILE A 73 0.84 8.26 -6.23
N LEU A 74 1.80 7.91 -5.40
CA LEU A 74 3.14 8.48 -5.42
C LEU A 74 4.13 7.43 -5.93
N LEU A 75 4.99 7.83 -6.85
CA LEU A 75 6.06 6.99 -7.39
C LEU A 75 7.38 7.76 -7.36
N ALA A 76 8.30 7.38 -6.48
CA ALA A 76 9.65 7.90 -6.51
C ALA A 76 10.37 7.45 -7.78
N ILE A 77 10.67 8.40 -8.68
CA ILE A 77 11.38 8.15 -9.94
C ILE A 77 12.87 8.52 -9.86
N SER A 78 13.26 9.27 -8.83
CA SER A 78 14.64 9.62 -8.51
C SER A 78 14.78 9.91 -7.00
N PRO A 79 16.00 10.02 -6.45
CA PRO A 79 16.22 10.34 -5.03
C PRO A 79 15.56 11.65 -4.56
N SER A 80 15.20 12.55 -5.48
CA SER A 80 14.65 13.88 -5.19
C SER A 80 13.35 14.18 -5.94
N VAL A 81 12.78 13.22 -6.67
CA VAL A 81 11.59 13.47 -7.49
C VAL A 81 10.59 12.33 -7.33
N VAL A 82 9.37 12.71 -6.98
CA VAL A 82 8.19 11.83 -6.96
C VAL A 82 7.25 12.25 -8.09
N LEU A 83 6.76 11.27 -8.85
CA LEU A 83 5.61 11.44 -9.72
C LEU A 83 4.35 11.17 -8.89
N ALA A 84 3.50 12.17 -8.76
CA ALA A 84 2.26 12.08 -8.00
C ALA A 84 1.05 12.12 -8.95
N TYR A 85 0.18 11.13 -8.86
CA TYR A 85 -1.14 11.15 -9.49
C TYR A 85 -2.18 11.49 -8.43
N GLY A 86 -2.92 12.56 -8.67
CA GLY A 86 -3.96 13.04 -7.76
C GLY A 86 -5.23 12.22 -7.82
N PRO A 87 -6.30 12.70 -7.14
CA PRO A 87 -7.58 12.01 -7.07
C PRO A 87 -8.22 11.87 -8.46
N SER A 88 -8.87 10.72 -8.67
CA SER A 88 -9.60 10.45 -9.91
C SER A 88 -10.71 11.49 -10.14
N GLY A 89 -10.81 12.00 -11.36
CA GLY A 89 -11.82 13.01 -11.72
C GLY A 89 -11.52 14.44 -11.27
N SER A 90 -10.39 14.68 -10.59
CA SER A 90 -9.87 16.04 -10.41
C SER A 90 -9.20 16.52 -11.70
N ALA A 91 -9.43 17.77 -12.06
CA ALA A 91 -8.91 18.34 -13.31
C ALA A 91 -7.63 19.14 -13.13
N ASP A 92 -7.26 19.51 -11.91
CA ASP A 92 -6.25 20.55 -11.69
C ASP A 92 -5.22 20.15 -10.64
N MET A 93 -3.97 20.05 -11.08
CA MET A 93 -2.78 20.06 -10.24
C MET A 93 -1.69 20.85 -10.97
N PRO A 94 -0.83 21.57 -10.24
CA PRO A 94 0.35 22.19 -10.84
C PRO A 94 1.23 21.12 -11.50
N ILE A 95 1.97 21.49 -12.54
CA ILE A 95 2.87 20.56 -13.25
C ILE A 95 4.02 20.08 -12.34
N GLU A 96 4.51 20.99 -11.48
CA GLU A 96 5.62 20.74 -10.58
C GLU A 96 5.36 21.46 -9.24
N ILE A 97 5.68 20.79 -8.14
CA ILE A 97 5.64 21.29 -6.76
C ILE A 97 7.06 21.15 -6.23
N GLU A 98 7.64 22.26 -5.78
CA GLU A 98 8.96 22.25 -5.13
C GLU A 98 8.77 22.28 -3.61
N LEU A 99 9.34 21.28 -2.93
CA LEU A 99 9.43 21.22 -1.46
C LEU A 99 10.88 21.46 -1.05
N THR A 100 11.08 22.25 0.01
CA THR A 100 12.41 22.63 0.47
C THR A 100 12.50 22.56 1.99
N GLY A 101 13.69 22.25 2.52
CA GLY A 101 13.93 22.25 3.97
C GLY A 101 13.02 21.27 4.72
N GLU A 102 12.33 21.75 5.76
CA GLU A 102 11.50 20.94 6.65
C GLU A 102 10.34 20.24 5.92
N ASP A 103 9.71 20.91 4.95
CA ASP A 103 8.63 20.31 4.15
C ASP A 103 9.14 19.13 3.31
N ALA A 104 10.36 19.24 2.77
CA ALA A 104 10.97 18.16 2.01
C ALA A 104 11.37 16.98 2.88
N GLU A 105 11.86 17.26 4.09
CA GLU A 105 12.24 16.24 5.08
C GLU A 105 11.00 15.49 5.59
N SER A 106 9.95 16.20 6.02
CA SER A 106 8.70 15.59 6.50
C SER A 106 8.00 14.77 5.42
N PHE A 107 7.94 15.27 4.18
CA PHE A 107 7.37 14.53 3.06
C PHE A 107 8.16 13.25 2.76
N ALA A 108 9.50 13.34 2.77
CA ALA A 108 10.35 12.18 2.50
C ALA A 108 10.23 11.13 3.61
N GLU A 109 10.13 11.54 4.88
CA GLU A 109 9.94 10.62 6.00
C GLU A 109 8.64 9.82 5.84
N GLU A 110 7.50 10.49 5.66
CA GLU A 110 6.19 9.84 5.48
C GLU A 110 6.18 8.93 4.24
N HIS A 111 6.66 9.42 3.10
CA HIS A 111 6.76 8.64 1.88
C HIS A 111 7.62 7.38 2.07
N ASN A 112 8.78 7.52 2.70
CA ASN A 112 9.71 6.41 2.91
C ASN A 112 9.13 5.39 3.89
N GLU A 113 8.46 5.82 4.96
CA GLU A 113 7.76 4.91 5.87
C GLU A 113 6.71 4.07 5.13
N LEU A 114 5.93 4.70 4.26
CA LEU A 114 4.91 4.02 3.46
C LEU A 114 5.54 3.05 2.45
N ILE A 115 6.59 3.45 1.73
CA ILE A 115 7.34 2.53 0.85
C ILE A 115 7.86 1.36 1.63
N ILE A 116 8.51 1.58 2.76
CA ILE A 116 9.14 0.51 3.53
C ILE A 116 8.09 -0.47 4.05
N ALA A 117 6.94 0.04 4.52
CA ALA A 117 5.85 -0.80 5.00
C ALA A 117 5.23 -1.65 3.87
N GLN A 118 5.18 -1.13 2.64
CA GLN A 118 4.46 -1.76 1.52
C GLN A 118 5.35 -2.55 0.57
N ALA A 119 6.62 -2.20 0.41
CA ALA A 119 7.52 -2.78 -0.59
C ALA A 119 7.92 -4.23 -0.25
N ILE A 120 7.98 -5.09 -1.28
CA ILE A 120 8.57 -6.43 -1.16
C ILE A 120 10.10 -6.33 -1.21
N ASP A 121 10.61 -5.53 -2.14
CA ASP A 121 12.02 -5.17 -2.30
C ASP A 121 12.09 -3.65 -2.54
N TRP A 122 13.15 -3.00 -2.06
CA TRP A 122 13.39 -1.57 -2.28
C TRP A 122 14.89 -1.32 -2.46
N VAL A 123 15.23 -0.17 -3.04
CA VAL A 123 16.61 0.26 -3.24
C VAL A 123 16.77 1.67 -2.67
N ALA A 124 17.65 1.82 -1.69
CA ALA A 124 18.07 3.15 -1.24
C ALA A 124 18.75 3.86 -2.41
N ALA A 125 18.19 5.00 -2.81
CA ALA A 125 18.65 5.71 -4.00
C ALA A 125 19.89 6.58 -3.74
N SER A 126 20.20 6.85 -2.46
CA SER A 126 21.36 7.63 -2.03
C SER A 126 22.17 6.85 -0.98
N PRO A 127 23.37 6.32 -1.32
CA PRO A 127 24.21 5.61 -0.37
C PRO A 127 24.81 6.53 0.71
N ASP A 128 24.86 7.83 0.44
CA ASP A 128 25.39 8.85 1.37
C ASP A 128 24.32 9.37 2.35
N HIS A 129 23.09 8.86 2.27
CA HIS A 129 22.03 9.23 3.21
C HIS A 129 22.38 8.66 4.61
N VAL A 130 22.68 9.58 5.53
CA VAL A 130 23.24 9.26 6.86
C VAL A 130 22.36 8.26 7.61
N GLU A 131 21.04 8.41 7.49
CA GLU A 131 20.07 7.66 8.29
C GLU A 131 19.79 6.27 7.74
N PHE A 132 20.01 5.99 6.44
CA PHE A 132 19.66 4.67 5.88
C PHE A 132 20.57 3.56 6.41
N THR A 133 21.83 3.87 6.69
CA THR A 133 22.77 2.88 7.24
C THR A 133 22.41 2.44 8.67
N SER A 134 21.62 3.24 9.38
CA SER A 134 21.21 3.02 10.76
C SER A 134 19.70 2.85 10.95
N MET A 135 18.92 2.86 9.87
CA MET A 135 17.47 2.76 9.93
C MET A 135 17.05 1.34 10.31
N ASP A 136 16.32 1.21 11.42
CA ASP A 136 15.67 -0.04 11.78
C ASP A 136 14.44 -0.23 10.89
N MET A 137 14.50 -1.24 10.05
CA MET A 137 13.44 -1.55 9.10
C MET A 137 12.20 -2.06 9.85
N PRO A 138 11.02 -1.41 9.73
CA PRO A 138 9.81 -1.92 10.33
C PRO A 138 9.46 -3.28 9.74
N ALA A 139 8.81 -4.11 10.57
CA ALA A 139 8.36 -5.43 10.11
C ALA A 139 7.31 -5.27 8.99
N PRO A 140 7.39 -6.07 7.92
CA PRO A 140 6.42 -5.98 6.83
C PRO A 140 5.00 -6.27 7.34
N SER A 141 4.05 -5.41 6.97
CA SER A 141 2.63 -5.65 7.23
C SER A 141 2.03 -6.63 6.20
N PRO A 142 0.97 -7.37 6.55
CA PRO A 142 0.22 -8.19 5.59
C PRO A 142 -0.49 -7.29 4.56
N LEU A 143 -0.37 -7.62 3.27
CA LEU A 143 -1.08 -6.91 2.19
C LEU A 143 -2.60 -7.10 2.26
N LEU A 144 -3.04 -8.25 2.77
CA LEU A 144 -4.44 -8.62 2.93
C LEU A 144 -4.61 -9.31 4.28
N THR A 145 -5.72 -9.02 4.96
CA THR A 145 -6.13 -9.75 6.16
C THR A 145 -7.22 -10.75 5.78
N VAL A 146 -7.06 -11.99 6.21
CA VAL A 146 -8.06 -13.05 6.01
C VAL A 146 -8.97 -13.12 7.24
N ARG A 147 -10.29 -13.10 7.04
CA ARG A 147 -11.30 -13.35 8.08
C ARG A 147 -12.15 -14.56 7.70
N ASP A 148 -12.15 -15.60 8.54
CA ASP A 148 -12.93 -16.84 8.30
C ASP A 148 -13.54 -17.48 9.57
N TYR A 149 -14.29 -16.71 10.37
CA TYR A 149 -14.81 -17.16 11.67
C TYR A 149 -13.73 -17.54 12.71
N GLY A 150 -12.46 -17.21 12.44
CA GLY A 150 -11.37 -17.35 13.39
C GLY A 150 -10.59 -18.66 13.27
N SER A 151 -10.48 -19.24 12.08
CA SER A 151 -9.67 -20.45 11.89
C SER A 151 -8.19 -20.21 12.21
N SER A 152 -7.52 -21.28 12.63
CA SER A 152 -6.08 -21.30 12.82
C SER A 152 -5.32 -21.01 11.51
N ALA A 153 -5.91 -21.28 10.34
CA ALA A 153 -5.36 -20.90 9.05
C ALA A 153 -5.34 -19.38 8.86
N ALA A 154 -6.46 -18.69 9.13
CA ALA A 154 -6.54 -17.23 9.03
C ALA A 154 -5.63 -16.56 10.07
N ALA A 155 -5.63 -17.05 11.32
CA ALA A 155 -4.74 -16.55 12.37
C ALA A 155 -3.26 -16.66 11.97
N ARG A 156 -2.87 -17.77 11.35
CA ARG A 156 -1.50 -17.98 10.89
C ARG A 156 -1.15 -17.14 9.67
N VAL A 157 -2.05 -16.99 8.70
CA VAL A 157 -1.84 -16.11 7.54
C VAL A 157 -1.62 -14.67 8.01
N ASN A 158 -2.46 -14.18 8.92
CA ASN A 158 -2.39 -12.80 9.43
C ASN A 158 -1.17 -12.54 10.34
N SER A 159 -0.60 -13.57 10.96
CA SER A 159 0.58 -13.47 11.85
C SER A 159 1.91 -13.85 11.19
N THR A 160 1.89 -14.34 9.95
CA THR A 160 3.12 -14.76 9.26
C THR A 160 3.81 -13.53 8.67
N PRO A 161 5.05 -13.19 9.09
CA PRO A 161 5.80 -12.07 8.52
C PRO A 161 6.30 -12.34 7.10
N ALA A 162 6.21 -13.59 6.63
CA ALA A 162 6.65 -13.98 5.30
C ALA A 162 5.61 -13.64 4.23
N ARG A 163 5.96 -12.77 3.29
CA ARG A 163 5.18 -12.42 2.10
C ARG A 163 5.18 -13.48 0.99
N ARG A 164 5.40 -14.75 1.34
CA ARG A 164 5.44 -15.85 0.37
C ARG A 164 4.12 -16.61 0.37
N PRO A 165 3.63 -17.07 -0.79
CA PRO A 165 2.45 -17.91 -0.85
C PRO A 165 2.60 -19.10 0.11
N MET A 166 1.65 -19.25 1.03
CA MET A 166 1.58 -20.41 1.90
C MET A 166 1.22 -21.63 1.07
N ARG A 167 2.22 -22.40 0.64
CA ARG A 167 2.05 -23.50 -0.32
C ARG A 167 1.31 -24.73 0.24
N ARG A 168 1.03 -24.80 1.54
CA ARG A 168 0.35 -25.95 2.17
C ARG A 168 -0.50 -25.51 3.36
N VAL A 169 -1.78 -25.87 3.31
CA VAL A 169 -2.64 -26.04 4.48
C VAL A 169 -2.06 -27.19 5.30
N ARG A 170 -1.80 -26.97 6.58
CA ARG A 170 -1.33 -27.98 7.54
C ARG A 170 -2.53 -28.77 8.05
N PRO A 171 -2.36 -30.03 8.47
CA PRO A 171 -3.43 -30.81 9.10
C PRO A 171 -4.09 -30.08 10.28
N ASP A 172 -3.29 -29.35 11.06
CA ASP A 172 -3.74 -28.56 12.22
C ASP A 172 -4.69 -27.40 11.85
N ASP A 173 -4.73 -27.00 10.58
CA ASP A 173 -5.64 -25.95 10.09
C ASP A 173 -7.07 -26.43 9.85
N VAL A 174 -7.25 -27.76 9.77
CA VAL A 174 -8.51 -28.41 9.37
C VAL A 174 -9.19 -29.08 10.57
N LEU A 175 -8.44 -29.36 11.64
CA LEU A 175 -8.88 -30.25 12.72
C LEU A 175 -9.73 -29.59 13.81
N GLU A 176 -9.85 -28.25 13.86
CA GLU A 176 -10.60 -27.57 14.94
C GLU A 176 -12.12 -27.55 14.75
N GLN A 177 -12.65 -27.89 13.56
CA GLN A 177 -14.10 -27.89 13.30
C GLN A 177 -14.83 -29.18 13.71
N VAL A 178 -14.13 -30.24 14.14
CA VAL A 178 -14.75 -31.57 14.35
C VAL A 178 -15.12 -31.85 15.81
N LEU A 179 -14.89 -30.92 16.75
CA LEU A 179 -15.14 -31.15 18.19
C LEU A 179 -16.28 -30.33 18.79
N SER A 180 -17.14 -29.74 17.96
CA SER A 180 -18.31 -28.96 18.39
C SER A 180 -19.61 -29.53 17.79
N GLU A 181 -19.92 -30.79 18.06
CA GLU A 181 -21.28 -31.36 17.95
C GLU A 181 -21.74 -31.92 19.29
#